data_AF-A0A8B3N9J8-F1
#
_entry.id   AF-A0A8B3N9J8-F1
#
_cell.length_a   1.000
_cell.length_b   1.000
_cell.length_c   1.000
_cell.angle_alpha   90.00
_cell.angle_beta   90.00
_cell.angle_gamma   90.00
#
_symmetry.space_group_name_H-M   'P 1'
#
loop_
_entity.id
_entity.type
_entity.pdbx_description
1 polymer ?
#
loop_
_entity_poly.entity_id
_entity_poly.type
_entity_poly.pdbx_seq_one_letter_code
_entity_poly.pdbx_strand_id
1 'polypeptide(L)' 'SIEALRARSIPLIGIAFIGEEVADTQRTIVEFGGVPQLGRLPHLGPLTGETLRDAMISGFDLAMIAGGD' A
#
# COMPACT_ATOMS: atom_id res chain seq x y z
N SER A 1 -0.99 13.03 6.23
CA SER A 1 0.14 12.84 5.30
C SER A 1 1.14 11.87 5.94
N ILE A 2 2.02 11.27 5.14
CA ILE A 2 3.11 10.39 5.63
C ILE A 2 4.00 11.15 6.63
N GLU A 3 4.33 12.40 6.33
CA GLU A 3 5.10 13.28 7.22
C GLU A 3 4.44 13.48 8.59
N ALA A 4 3.11 13.61 8.63
CA ALA A 4 2.37 13.80 9.88
C ALA A 4 2.36 12.54 10.76
N LEU A 5 2.48 11.35 10.16
CA LEU A 5 2.66 10.09 10.88
C LEU A 5 4.11 9.98 11.40
N ARG A 6 5.09 10.32 10.56
CA ARG A 6 6.52 10.38 10.93
C ARG A 6 6.76 11.36 12.09
N ALA A 7 6.17 12.55 12.05
CA ALA A 7 6.29 13.57 13.09
C ALA A 7 5.68 13.15 14.44
N ARG A 8 4.80 12.15 14.44
CA ARG A 8 4.19 11.56 15.65
C ARG A 8 4.84 10.23 16.04
N SER A 9 5.95 9.85 15.40
CA SER A 9 6.65 8.57 15.61
C SER A 9 5.73 7.36 15.43
N ILE A 10 4.75 7.44 14.54
CA ILE A 10 3.88 6.31 14.21
C ILE A 10 4.59 5.46 13.14
N PRO A 11 4.91 4.18 13.42
CA PRO A 11 5.58 3.33 12.46
C PRO A 11 4.66 3.05 11.26
N LEU A 12 5.24 3.13 10.07
CA LEU A 12 4.60 2.80 8.81
C LEU A 12 5.32 1.61 8.19
N ILE A 13 4.61 0.52 7.99
CA ILE A 13 5.16 -0.68 7.33
C ILE A 13 5.31 -0.48 5.82
N GLY A 14 4.55 0.43 5.21
CA GLY A 14 4.61 0.73 3.79
C GLY A 14 3.36 1.45 3.25
N ILE A 15 3.26 1.53 1.92
CA ILE A 15 2.22 2.26 1.19
C ILE A 15 1.49 1.31 0.24
N ALA A 16 0.16 1.36 0.26
CA ALA A 16 -0.71 0.70 -0.70
C ALA A 16 -1.23 1.72 -1.72
N PHE A 17 -1.16 1.39 -3.00
CA PHE A 17 -1.77 2.22 -4.05
C PHE A 17 -3.11 1.64 -4.51
N ILE A 18 -4.03 2.49 -4.96
CA ILE A 18 -5.35 2.09 -5.47
C ILE A 18 -5.53 2.66 -6.88
N GLY A 19 -6.05 1.83 -7.79
CA GLY A 19 -6.38 2.21 -9.16
C GLY A 19 -5.27 1.87 -10.16
N GLU A 20 -5.15 2.69 -11.19
CA GLU A 20 -4.16 2.52 -12.26
C GLU A 20 -2.76 2.97 -11.84
N GLU A 21 -1.75 2.35 -12.46
CA GLU A 21 -0.36 2.68 -12.23
C GLU A 21 0.00 4.06 -12.82
N VAL A 22 0.57 4.90 -11.96
CA VAL A 22 1.29 6.12 -12.35
C VAL A 22 2.70 6.00 -11.78
N ALA A 23 3.61 5.39 -12.54
CA ALA A 23 4.91 4.92 -12.05
C ALA A 23 5.76 6.04 -11.42
N ASP A 24 5.87 7.19 -12.07
CA ASP A 24 6.72 8.29 -11.59
C ASP A 24 6.17 8.93 -10.30
N THR A 25 4.85 9.07 -10.21
CA THR A 25 4.19 9.57 -9.01
C THR A 25 4.37 8.59 -7.84
N GLN A 26 4.21 7.29 -8.07
CA GLN A 26 4.43 6.28 -7.03
C GLN A 26 5.87 6.27 -6.53
N ARG A 27 6.84 6.30 -7.45
CA ARG A 27 8.25 6.36 -7.10
C ARG A 27 8.54 7.57 -6.22
N THR A 28 8.05 8.74 -6.62
CA THR A 28 8.18 9.97 -5.82
C THR A 28 7.57 9.79 -4.42
N ILE A 29 6.35 9.24 -4.33
CA ILE A 29 5.68 9.04 -3.03
C ILE A 29 6.45 8.07 -2.12
N VAL A 30 6.99 6.98 -2.67
CA VAL A 30 7.81 6.01 -1.94
C VAL A 30 9.11 6.65 -1.45
N GLU A 31 9.79 7.41 -2.31
CA GLU A 31 11.04 8.11 -1.97
C GLU A 31 10.82 9.16 -0.86
N PHE A 32 9.82 10.03 -1.01
CA PHE A 32 9.48 11.02 0.02
C PHE A 32 8.99 10.37 1.32
N GLY A 33 8.22 9.29 1.18
CA GLY A 33 7.66 8.53 2.29
C GLY A 33 8.71 7.75 3.08
N GLY A 34 9.80 7.34 2.45
CA GLY A 34 10.88 6.56 3.06
C GLY A 34 10.43 5.18 3.54
N VAL A 35 9.37 4.64 2.94
CA VAL A 35 8.76 3.35 3.30
C VAL A 35 8.40 2.58 2.03
N PRO A 36 8.43 1.24 2.03
CA PRO A 36 8.24 0.45 0.81
C PRO A 36 6.80 0.54 0.29
N GLN A 37 6.63 0.30 -1.01
CA GLN A 37 5.33 -0.01 -1.59
C GLN A 37 4.99 -1.47 -1.24
N LEU A 38 3.81 -1.69 -0.65
CA LEU A 38 3.32 -3.02 -0.25
C LEU A 38 2.57 -3.73 -1.37
N GLY A 39 1.98 -2.96 -2.29
CA GLY A 39 1.13 -3.50 -3.32
C GLY A 39 0.15 -2.49 -3.90
N ARG A 40 -0.75 -3.00 -4.74
CA ARG A 40 -1.77 -2.22 -5.44
C ARG A 40 -3.10 -2.95 -5.48
N LEU A 41 -4.19 -2.23 -5.20
CA LEU A 41 -5.55 -2.67 -5.50
C LEU A 41 -6.04 -2.01 -6.79
N PRO A 42 -6.81 -2.73 -7.64
CA PRO A 42 -7.60 -2.07 -8.67
C PRO A 42 -8.80 -1.34 -8.04
N HIS A 43 -9.51 -0.54 -8.84
CA HIS A 43 -10.84 -0.07 -8.43
C HIS A 43 -11.82 -1.25 -8.44
N LEU A 44 -12.36 -1.59 -7.28
CA LEU A 44 -13.27 -2.73 -7.13
C LEU A 44 -14.72 -2.32 -7.38
N GLY A 45 -15.38 -3.03 -8.29
CA GLY A 45 -16.80 -2.88 -8.60
C GLY A 45 -17.43 -4.25 -8.83
N PRO A 46 -18.14 -4.84 -7.85
CA PRO A 46 -18.47 -4.31 -6.51
C PRO A 46 -17.33 -4.46 -5.47
N LEU A 47 -17.35 -3.60 -4.44
CA LEU A 47 -16.49 -3.75 -3.26
C LEU A 47 -17.16 -4.69 -2.24
N THR A 48 -16.85 -5.98 -2.32
CA THR A 48 -17.29 -7.00 -1.36
C THR A 48 -16.08 -7.55 -0.62
N GLY A 49 -16.32 -8.30 0.47
CA GLY A 49 -15.23 -8.96 1.20
C GLY A 49 -14.46 -9.98 0.35
N GLU A 50 -15.14 -10.62 -0.61
CA GLU A 50 -14.54 -11.56 -1.56
C GLU A 50 -13.67 -10.83 -2.59
N THR A 51 -14.21 -9.82 -3.27
CA THR A 51 -13.44 -9.08 -4.30
C THR A 51 -12.25 -8.35 -3.71
N LEU A 52 -12.35 -7.86 -2.48
CA LEU A 52 -11.23 -7.26 -1.76
C LEU A 52 -10.16 -8.30 -1.39
N ARG A 53 -10.57 -9.48 -0.90
CA ARG A 53 -9.64 -10.56 -0.54
C ARG A 53 -8.83 -10.99 -1.76
N ASP A 54 -9.49 -11.23 -2.89
CA ASP A 54 -8.83 -11.67 -4.11
C ASP A 54 -7.85 -10.62 -4.62
N ALA A 55 -8.24 -9.35 -4.58
CA ALA A 55 -7.37 -8.24 -4.95
C ALA A 55 -6.17 -8.08 -4.01
N MET A 56 -6.34 -8.32 -2.70
CA MET A 56 -5.23 -8.32 -1.74
C MET A 56 -4.24 -9.44 -2.03
N ILE A 57 -4.72 -10.66 -2.28
CA ILE A 57 -3.87 -11.82 -2.60
C ILE A 57 -3.11 -11.60 -3.91
N SER A 58 -3.76 -11.04 -4.92
CA SER A 58 -3.13 -10.79 -6.22
C SER A 58 -2.18 -9.58 -6.23
N GLY A 59 -2.46 -8.57 -5.40
CA GLY A 59 -1.85 -7.26 -5.52
C GLY A 59 -0.78 -6.93 -4.48
N PHE A 60 -0.61 -7.78 -3.46
CA PHE A 60 0.27 -7.51 -2.32
C PHE A 60 1.18 -8.69 -2.00
N ASP A 61 2.39 -8.37 -1.55
CA ASP A 61 3.21 -9.34 -0.84
C ASP A 61 2.74 -9.40 0.62
N LEU A 62 1.97 -10.44 0.96
CA LEU A 62 1.41 -10.60 2.30
C LEU A 62 2.50 -10.85 3.37
N ALA A 63 3.70 -11.32 2.99
CA ALA A 63 4.81 -11.48 3.93
C ALA A 63 5.27 -10.13 4.50
N MET A 64 5.15 -9.06 3.72
CA MET A 64 5.48 -7.69 4.15
C MET A 64 4.45 -7.11 5.12
N ILE A 65 3.25 -7.70 5.21
CA ILE A 65 2.12 -7.18 6.00
C ILE A 65 1.92 -8.00 7.28
N ALA A 66 2.18 -9.31 7.24
CA ALA A 66 1.88 -10.23 8.34
C ALA A 66 2.71 -10.00 9.62
N GLY A 67 3.71 -9.11 9.58
CA GLY A 67 4.69 -8.93 10.64
C GLY A 67 5.76 -10.02 10.55
N GLY A 68 7.03 -9.63 10.42
CA GLY A 68 8.14 -10.56 10.63
C GLY A 68 8.17 -11.02 12.09
N ASP A 69 8.62 -12.25 12.32
CA ASP A 69 8.76 -12.91 13.62
C ASP A 69 9.29 -12.00 14.76
#